data_AF-A0A957ZR10-F1
#
_entry.id   AF-A0A957ZR10-F1
#
_cell.length_a   1.000
_cell.length_b   1.000
_cell.length_c   1.000
_cell.angle_alpha   90.00
_cell.angle_beta   90.00
_cell.angle_gamma   90.00
#
_symmetry.space_group_name_H-M   'P 1'
#
loop_
_entity.id
_entity.type
_entity.pdbx_description
1 polymer ?
#
loop_
_entity_poly.entity_id
_entity_poly.type
_entity_poly.pdbx_seq_one_letter_code
_entity_poly.pdbx_strand_id
1 'polypeptide(L)'
;VDGYRLDYAAGPSHLFWNHFRAACRAVKPDCLLFGEVTHAGAQLRTYTGRLDGCLDFAFCRSVRQLCAGATPAISLAQFANTIQRSRRYFGQPDQFILPAFIDNHDMNRFLAVADDDVARLKLAAALLFALGDTPILYYGTEVGLSQPRLKGPYREESRHPMRWGDAQDRELLAWFKEWIALRRAHPALSDGEVRTLHLDEEAGVWEFARVGVHDEVRFRLDLRARTVTYLV
;
A
#
# COMPACT_ATOMS: atom_id res chain seq x y z
N VAL A 1 -10.48 -20.96 -6.72
CA VAL A 1 -9.71 -19.76 -6.32
C VAL A 1 -9.80 -18.73 -7.43
N ASP A 2 -9.72 -17.44 -7.10
CA ASP A 2 -9.86 -16.35 -8.08
C ASP A 2 -8.52 -15.87 -8.64
N GLY A 3 -7.41 -16.33 -8.05
CA GLY A 3 -6.09 -15.91 -8.45
C GLY A 3 -4.98 -16.55 -7.61
N TYR A 4 -3.75 -16.16 -7.93
CA TYR A 4 -2.53 -16.59 -7.26
C TYR A 4 -1.63 -15.39 -6.94
N ARG A 5 -1.20 -15.31 -5.68
CA ARG A 5 0.00 -14.54 -5.28
C ARG A 5 1.21 -15.44 -5.48
N LEU A 6 2.14 -15.02 -6.32
CA LEU A 6 3.28 -15.82 -6.72
C LEU A 6 4.50 -15.45 -5.86
N ASP A 7 4.90 -16.38 -4.99
CA ASP A 7 6.08 -16.24 -4.13
C ASP A 7 7.37 -16.17 -4.95
N TYR A 8 8.29 -15.30 -4.53
CA TYR A 8 9.59 -15.10 -5.18
C TYR A 8 9.50 -15.13 -6.72
N ALA A 9 8.57 -14.34 -7.28
CA ALA A 9 8.27 -14.35 -8.72
C ALA A 9 9.48 -13.93 -9.59
N ALA A 10 10.48 -13.31 -8.96
CA ALA A 10 11.78 -12.98 -9.56
C ALA A 10 12.67 -14.19 -9.89
N GLY A 11 12.40 -15.37 -9.31
CA GLY A 11 13.20 -16.57 -9.52
C GLY A 11 12.97 -17.25 -10.88
N PRO A 12 11.73 -17.67 -11.20
CA PRO A 12 11.43 -18.29 -12.49
C PRO A 12 11.60 -17.35 -13.68
N SER A 13 11.86 -17.94 -14.86
CA SER A 13 12.04 -17.15 -16.08
C SER A 13 10.73 -16.50 -16.56
N HIS A 14 10.86 -15.42 -17.32
CA HIS A 14 9.71 -14.80 -17.97
C HIS A 14 8.94 -15.73 -18.90
N LEU A 15 9.60 -16.73 -19.51
CA LEU A 15 8.93 -17.72 -20.35
C LEU A 15 8.02 -18.64 -19.53
N PHE A 16 8.46 -19.04 -18.34
CA PHE A 16 7.64 -19.80 -17.41
C PHE A 16 6.35 -19.05 -17.07
N TRP A 17 6.45 -17.76 -16.73
CA TRP A 17 5.29 -16.95 -16.38
C TRP A 17 4.28 -16.80 -17.52
N ASN A 18 4.74 -16.74 -18.77
CA ASN A 18 3.84 -16.74 -19.93
C ASN A 18 3.01 -18.04 -20.00
N HIS A 19 3.66 -19.20 -19.86
CA HIS A 19 2.97 -20.49 -19.88
C HIS A 19 2.04 -20.66 -18.67
N PHE A 20 2.48 -20.23 -17.49
CA PHE A 20 1.68 -20.28 -16.28
C PHE A 20 0.40 -19.45 -16.42
N ARG A 21 0.52 -18.21 -16.91
CA ARG A 21 -0.64 -17.34 -17.19
C ARG A 21 -1.61 -17.97 -18.18
N ALA A 22 -1.09 -18.50 -19.28
CA ALA A 22 -1.91 -19.15 -20.30
C ALA A 22 -2.67 -20.36 -19.72
N ALA A 23 -2.00 -21.19 -18.92
CA ALA A 23 -2.61 -22.35 -18.28
C ALA A 23 -3.71 -21.95 -17.28
N CYS A 24 -3.46 -20.97 -16.41
CA CYS A 24 -4.47 -20.47 -15.47
C CYS A 24 -5.68 -19.90 -16.21
N ARG A 25 -5.46 -19.10 -17.26
CA ARG A 25 -6.54 -18.44 -18.02
C ARG A 25 -7.31 -19.37 -18.95
N ALA A 26 -6.73 -20.50 -19.34
CA ALA A 26 -7.47 -21.56 -20.01
C ALA A 26 -8.55 -22.19 -19.10
N VAL A 27 -8.33 -22.20 -17.78
CA VAL A 27 -9.29 -22.72 -16.79
C VAL A 27 -10.24 -21.62 -16.31
N LYS A 28 -9.72 -20.43 -16.00
CA LYS A 28 -10.49 -19.28 -15.51
C LYS A 28 -9.98 -17.99 -16.17
N PRO A 29 -10.69 -17.42 -17.18
CA PRO A 29 -10.19 -16.28 -17.96
C PRO A 29 -9.83 -15.03 -17.15
N ASP A 30 -10.53 -14.81 -16.04
CA ASP A 30 -10.36 -13.72 -15.08
C ASP A 30 -9.44 -14.09 -13.89
N CYS A 31 -8.65 -15.16 -14.00
CA CYS A 31 -7.69 -15.54 -12.95
C CYS A 31 -6.63 -14.44 -12.76
N LEU A 32 -6.61 -13.84 -11.56
CA LEU A 32 -5.69 -12.76 -11.19
C LEU A 32 -4.32 -13.32 -10.77
N LEU A 33 -3.25 -12.84 -11.41
CA LEU A 33 -1.89 -13.27 -11.11
C LEU A 33 -1.04 -12.08 -10.70
N PHE A 34 -0.57 -12.02 -9.46
CA PHE A 34 0.39 -11.00 -9.05
C PHE A 34 1.58 -11.58 -8.30
N GLY A 35 2.76 -11.02 -8.56
CA GLY A 35 4.02 -11.57 -8.08
C GLY A 35 4.64 -10.81 -6.93
N GLU A 36 5.42 -11.53 -6.13
CA GLU A 36 6.44 -10.93 -5.28
C GLU A 36 7.72 -10.71 -6.11
N VAL A 37 7.92 -9.47 -6.51
CA VAL A 37 9.16 -9.00 -7.13
C VAL A 37 9.61 -7.81 -6.32
N THR A 38 10.72 -7.95 -5.59
CA THR A 38 11.24 -6.91 -4.68
C THR A 38 12.02 -5.81 -5.42
N HIS A 39 12.30 -6.02 -6.70
CA HIS A 39 12.86 -5.02 -7.61
C HIS A 39 11.84 -3.90 -7.91
N ALA A 40 12.32 -2.77 -8.43
CA ALA A 40 11.49 -1.61 -8.75
C ALA A 40 11.70 -1.12 -10.19
N GLY A 41 10.83 -0.22 -10.65
CA GLY A 41 10.97 0.47 -11.94
C GLY A 41 10.99 -0.48 -13.13
N ALA A 42 12.01 -0.34 -14.01
CA ALA A 42 12.08 -1.08 -15.26
C ALA A 42 12.12 -2.60 -15.08
N GLN A 43 12.77 -3.10 -14.03
CA GLN A 43 12.81 -4.53 -13.72
C GLN A 43 11.45 -5.08 -13.32
N LEU A 44 10.64 -4.29 -12.59
CA LEU A 44 9.28 -4.68 -12.24
C LEU A 44 8.36 -4.70 -13.47
N ARG A 45 8.56 -3.72 -14.38
CA ARG A 45 7.75 -3.59 -15.60
C ARG A 45 7.91 -4.77 -16.57
N THR A 46 9.02 -5.51 -16.53
CA THR A 46 9.20 -6.68 -17.42
C THR A 46 8.15 -7.78 -17.21
N TYR A 47 7.42 -7.75 -16.09
CA TYR A 47 6.31 -8.68 -15.81
C TYR A 47 4.98 -8.27 -16.46
N THR A 48 4.89 -7.08 -17.06
CA THR A 48 3.69 -6.62 -17.79
C THR A 48 3.35 -7.61 -18.92
N GLY A 49 2.07 -8.00 -19.00
CA GLY A 49 1.56 -8.99 -19.95
C GLY A 49 1.86 -10.45 -19.57
N ARG A 50 2.66 -10.67 -18.53
CA ARG A 50 3.02 -12.01 -18.00
C ARG A 50 2.32 -12.28 -16.69
N LEU A 51 2.22 -11.25 -15.85
CA LEU A 51 1.41 -11.18 -14.65
C LEU A 51 0.45 -9.99 -14.79
N ASP A 52 -0.61 -9.99 -13.98
CA ASP A 52 -1.51 -8.84 -13.85
C ASP A 52 -0.92 -7.75 -12.96
N GLY A 53 0.09 -8.07 -12.14
CA GLY A 53 0.74 -7.07 -11.30
C GLY A 53 1.87 -7.62 -10.45
N CYS A 54 2.48 -6.76 -9.65
CA CYS A 54 3.47 -7.13 -8.64
C CYS A 54 3.31 -6.26 -7.40
N LEU A 55 3.63 -6.84 -6.23
CA LEU A 55 3.62 -6.14 -4.95
C LEU A 55 4.44 -4.83 -4.99
N ASP A 56 3.85 -3.74 -4.49
CA ASP A 56 4.49 -2.41 -4.51
C ASP A 56 5.37 -2.17 -3.28
N PHE A 57 6.55 -2.82 -3.28
CA PHE A 57 7.56 -2.61 -2.25
C PHE A 57 8.12 -1.17 -2.24
N ALA A 58 8.07 -0.45 -3.37
CA ALA A 58 8.51 0.94 -3.44
C ALA A 58 7.55 1.85 -2.67
N PHE A 59 6.24 1.70 -2.87
CA PHE A 59 5.21 2.36 -2.09
C PHE A 59 5.34 2.05 -0.60
N CYS A 60 5.43 0.76 -0.25
CA CYS A 60 5.60 0.32 1.14
C CYS A 60 6.81 1.01 1.81
N ARG A 61 7.97 1.02 1.12
CA ARG A 61 9.18 1.67 1.63
C ARG A 61 8.98 3.17 1.82
N SER A 62 8.42 3.87 0.83
CA SER A 62 8.23 5.32 0.89
C SER A 62 7.26 5.74 1.98
N VAL A 63 6.13 5.03 2.16
CA VAL A 63 5.20 5.30 3.26
C VAL A 63 5.87 5.08 4.62
N ARG A 64 6.62 3.99 4.78
CA ARG A 64 7.34 3.72 6.04
C ARG A 64 8.42 4.78 6.32
N GLN A 65 9.17 5.20 5.31
CA GLN A 65 10.17 6.26 5.44
C GLN A 65 9.55 7.60 5.82
N LEU A 66 8.35 7.90 5.33
CA LEU A 66 7.64 9.14 5.67
C LEU A 66 7.02 9.09 7.07
N CYS A 67 6.40 7.97 7.44
CA CYS A 67 5.43 7.93 8.55
C CYS A 67 5.89 7.17 9.80
N ALA A 68 6.86 6.25 9.72
CA ALA A 68 7.17 5.37 10.86
C ALA A 68 8.00 6.06 11.94
N GLY A 69 8.97 6.91 11.56
CA GLY A 69 9.88 7.54 12.50
C GLY A 69 9.29 8.77 13.23
N ALA A 70 9.98 9.21 14.27
CA ALA A 70 9.75 10.54 14.86
C ALA A 70 10.06 11.67 13.87
N THR A 71 11.07 11.47 13.04
CA THR A 71 11.43 12.34 11.92
C THR A 71 11.32 11.55 10.61
N PRO A 72 10.69 12.09 9.56
CA PRO A 72 10.66 11.46 8.25
C PRO A 72 12.08 11.21 7.70
N ALA A 73 12.31 10.01 7.18
CA ALA A 73 13.56 9.63 6.53
C ALA A 73 13.63 10.07 5.06
N ILE A 74 12.51 10.53 4.50
CA ILE A 74 12.40 11.17 3.19
C ILE A 74 11.59 12.45 3.33
N SER A 75 11.85 13.42 2.46
CA SER A 75 11.09 14.67 2.40
C SER A 75 9.67 14.43 1.86
N LEU A 76 8.76 15.35 2.16
CA LEU A 76 7.39 15.30 1.65
C LEU A 76 7.35 15.43 0.12
N ALA A 77 8.17 16.31 -0.45
CA ALA A 77 8.35 16.45 -1.89
C ALA A 77 8.93 15.17 -2.52
N GLN A 78 9.89 14.51 -1.88
CA GLN A 78 10.41 13.21 -2.35
C GLN A 78 9.33 12.14 -2.37
N PHE A 79 8.50 12.07 -1.32
CA PHE A 79 7.37 11.15 -1.26
C PHE A 79 6.36 11.42 -2.38
N ALA A 80 5.86 12.66 -2.49
CA ALA A 80 4.89 13.04 -3.51
C ALA A 80 5.39 12.78 -4.94
N ASN A 81 6.66 13.10 -5.21
CA ASN A 81 7.29 12.80 -6.50
C ASN A 81 7.39 11.29 -6.77
N THR A 82 7.70 10.48 -5.75
CA THR A 82 7.78 9.01 -5.89
C THR A 82 6.42 8.43 -6.26
N ILE A 83 5.35 8.84 -5.58
CA ILE A 83 3.98 8.39 -5.87
C ILE A 83 3.57 8.77 -7.30
N GLN A 84 3.75 10.03 -7.69
CA GLN A 84 3.38 10.50 -9.03
C GLN A 84 4.21 9.82 -10.14
N ARG A 85 5.52 9.65 -9.92
CA ARG A 85 6.38 8.96 -10.89
C ARG A 85 5.99 7.49 -11.03
N SER A 86 5.71 6.79 -9.94
CA SER A 86 5.28 5.38 -10.00
C SER A 86 4.01 5.23 -10.82
N ARG A 87 2.98 6.03 -10.51
CA ARG A 87 1.70 6.01 -11.26
C ARG A 87 1.87 6.34 -12.74
N ARG A 88 2.61 7.40 -13.09
CA ARG A 88 2.90 7.75 -14.49
C ARG A 88 3.70 6.67 -15.20
N TYR A 89 4.60 6.01 -14.48
CA TYR A 89 5.43 4.95 -15.04
C TYR A 89 4.55 3.74 -15.36
N PHE A 90 3.90 3.14 -14.37
CA PHE A 90 3.16 1.89 -14.58
C PHE A 90 1.83 2.06 -15.33
N GLY A 91 1.33 3.30 -15.50
CA GLY A 91 0.16 3.60 -16.33
C GLY A 91 -1.15 3.38 -15.59
N GLN A 92 -2.24 3.19 -16.35
CA GLN A 92 -3.58 2.92 -15.81
C GLN A 92 -3.65 1.47 -15.26
N PRO A 93 -4.38 1.22 -14.14
CA PRO A 93 -4.39 -0.08 -13.44
C PRO A 93 -4.78 -1.28 -14.31
N ASP A 94 -5.56 -1.05 -15.37
CA ASP A 94 -6.13 -2.07 -16.26
C ASP A 94 -5.08 -2.97 -16.94
N GLN A 95 -3.81 -2.52 -16.99
CA GLN A 95 -2.73 -3.24 -17.66
C GLN A 95 -1.76 -3.91 -16.69
N PHE A 96 -1.52 -3.31 -15.53
CA PHE A 96 -0.57 -3.79 -14.53
C PHE A 96 -0.85 -3.17 -13.17
N ILE A 97 -1.43 -3.94 -12.25
CA ILE A 97 -1.72 -3.47 -10.90
C ILE A 97 -0.48 -3.51 -10.00
N LEU A 98 -0.47 -2.62 -9.01
CA LEU A 98 0.55 -2.52 -7.99
C LEU A 98 -0.10 -2.69 -6.60
N PRO A 99 -0.32 -3.94 -6.14
CA PRO A 99 -0.89 -4.15 -4.83
C PRO A 99 0.01 -3.55 -3.74
N ALA A 100 -0.52 -2.55 -3.06
CA ALA A 100 0.18 -1.70 -2.12
C ALA A 100 -0.08 -2.15 -0.69
N PHE A 101 0.90 -2.02 0.19
CA PHE A 101 0.82 -2.42 1.59
C PHE A 101 1.78 -1.58 2.42
N ILE A 102 1.65 -1.63 3.75
CA ILE A 102 2.54 -0.92 4.69
C ILE A 102 3.35 -1.87 5.58
N ASP A 103 2.91 -3.12 5.69
CA ASP A 103 3.59 -4.23 6.34
C ASP A 103 3.11 -5.59 5.81
N ASN A 104 3.86 -6.65 6.11
CA ASN A 104 3.51 -8.02 5.78
C ASN A 104 4.25 -9.01 6.70
N HIS A 105 4.10 -10.31 6.41
CA HIS A 105 4.70 -11.41 7.16
C HIS A 105 6.23 -11.53 7.08
N ASP A 106 6.89 -10.80 6.17
CA ASP A 106 8.34 -10.88 5.98
C ASP A 106 9.12 -9.68 6.50
N MET A 107 8.42 -8.68 7.04
CA MET A 107 9.02 -7.50 7.63
C MET A 107 8.48 -7.21 9.04
N ASN A 108 9.06 -6.23 9.72
CA ASN A 108 8.48 -5.72 10.96
C ASN A 108 7.11 -5.08 10.68
N ARG A 109 6.11 -5.42 11.51
CA ARG A 109 4.81 -4.76 11.55
C ARG A 109 5.00 -3.25 11.61
N PHE A 110 4.12 -2.51 10.93
CA PHE A 110 4.22 -1.06 10.87
C PHE A 110 4.15 -0.45 12.27
N LEU A 111 3.20 -0.90 13.08
CA LEU A 111 2.99 -0.37 14.44
C LEU A 111 4.23 -0.51 15.32
N ALA A 112 4.96 -1.62 15.21
CA ALA A 112 6.17 -1.85 15.99
C ALA A 112 7.35 -0.98 15.56
N VAL A 113 7.49 -0.68 14.26
CA VAL A 113 8.52 0.29 13.82
C VAL A 113 8.13 1.74 14.06
N ALA A 114 6.86 1.97 14.41
CA ALA A 114 6.32 3.28 14.75
C ALA A 114 6.25 3.50 16.27
N ASP A 115 6.96 2.68 17.05
CA ASP A 115 6.99 2.70 18.52
C ASP A 115 5.59 2.61 19.15
N ASP A 116 4.73 1.75 18.58
CA ASP A 116 3.34 1.54 18.98
C ASP A 116 2.44 2.80 18.88
N ASP A 117 2.86 3.79 18.09
CA ASP A 117 2.11 5.02 17.84
C ASP A 117 0.98 4.79 16.82
N VAL A 118 -0.25 4.68 17.34
CA VAL A 118 -1.46 4.49 16.54
C VAL A 118 -1.74 5.67 15.60
N ALA A 119 -1.33 6.89 15.93
CA ALA A 119 -1.53 8.05 15.05
C ALA A 119 -0.66 7.93 13.79
N ARG A 120 0.59 7.44 13.92
CA ARG A 120 1.45 7.13 12.76
C ARG A 120 0.88 5.99 11.92
N LEU A 121 0.30 4.98 12.55
CA LEU A 121 -0.38 3.90 11.82
C LEU A 121 -1.58 4.43 11.02
N LYS A 122 -2.43 5.26 11.63
CA LYS A 122 -3.55 5.92 10.94
C LYS A 122 -3.06 6.79 9.78
N LEU A 123 -1.98 7.54 9.97
CA LEU A 123 -1.34 8.34 8.92
C LEU A 123 -0.91 7.46 7.72
N ALA A 124 -0.19 6.38 7.97
CA ALA A 124 0.28 5.47 6.91
C ALA A 124 -0.87 4.71 6.23
N ALA A 125 -1.86 4.24 7.00
CA ALA A 125 -3.04 3.58 6.47
C ALA A 125 -3.92 4.52 5.63
N ALA A 126 -4.06 5.78 6.05
CA ALA A 126 -4.76 6.80 5.27
C ALA A 126 -4.09 7.01 3.90
N LEU A 127 -2.76 7.08 3.86
CA LEU A 127 -2.01 7.15 2.59
C LEU A 127 -2.18 5.87 1.76
N LEU A 128 -2.21 4.69 2.37
CA LEU A 128 -2.51 3.43 1.68
C LEU A 128 -3.89 3.48 1.00
N PHE A 129 -4.93 3.94 1.70
CA PHE A 129 -6.28 4.03 1.13
C PHE A 129 -6.47 5.21 0.18
N ALA A 130 -5.73 6.30 0.34
CA ALA A 130 -5.82 7.48 -0.51
C ALA A 130 -4.94 7.41 -1.77
N LEU A 131 -3.84 6.64 -1.76
CA LEU A 131 -2.82 6.65 -2.82
C LEU A 131 -2.41 5.26 -3.32
N GLY A 132 -2.65 4.20 -2.54
CA GLY A 132 -2.39 2.83 -2.98
C GLY A 132 -3.28 2.43 -4.14
N ASP A 133 -2.74 1.62 -5.06
CA ASP A 133 -3.48 1.12 -6.22
C ASP A 133 -4.44 -0.01 -5.81
N THR A 134 -3.92 -1.15 -5.34
CA THR A 134 -4.74 -2.19 -4.68
C THR A 134 -4.31 -2.38 -3.23
N PRO A 135 -4.98 -1.77 -2.23
CA PRO A 135 -4.60 -1.89 -0.82
C PRO A 135 -4.66 -3.32 -0.30
N ILE A 136 -3.56 -3.80 0.28
CA ILE A 136 -3.45 -5.03 1.04
C ILE A 136 -3.21 -4.66 2.49
N LEU A 137 -4.08 -5.15 3.37
CA LEU A 137 -3.95 -5.04 4.81
C LEU A 137 -3.43 -6.36 5.37
N TYR A 138 -2.37 -6.31 6.17
CA TYR A 138 -1.88 -7.48 6.89
C TYR A 138 -2.68 -7.71 8.17
N TYR A 139 -3.02 -8.96 8.47
CA TYR A 139 -3.95 -9.28 9.56
C TYR A 139 -3.47 -8.69 10.90
N GLY A 140 -4.43 -8.15 11.65
CA GLY A 140 -4.19 -7.60 12.97
C GLY A 140 -3.74 -6.15 12.97
N THR A 141 -3.25 -5.62 11.84
CA THR A 141 -2.86 -4.21 11.73
C THR A 141 -4.05 -3.29 12.04
N GLU A 142 -5.25 -3.65 11.62
CA GLU A 142 -6.50 -2.93 11.87
C GLU A 142 -7.00 -2.97 13.31
N VAL A 143 -6.45 -3.85 14.15
CA VAL A 143 -6.81 -3.97 15.58
C VAL A 143 -5.61 -3.71 16.51
N GLY A 144 -4.54 -3.11 15.99
CA GLY A 144 -3.38 -2.71 16.78
C GLY A 144 -2.46 -3.86 17.16
N LEU A 145 -2.42 -4.94 16.38
CA LEU A 145 -1.46 -6.02 16.58
C LEU A 145 -0.05 -5.52 16.22
N SER A 146 0.79 -5.42 17.25
CA SER A 146 2.21 -5.10 17.14
C SER A 146 3.07 -6.36 17.31
N GLN A 147 4.38 -6.19 17.46
CA GLN A 147 5.32 -7.25 17.83
C GLN A 147 6.23 -6.79 18.98
N PRO A 148 6.57 -7.68 19.93
CA PRO A 148 7.31 -7.32 21.14
C PRO A 148 8.78 -6.99 20.88
N ARG A 149 9.34 -7.43 19.75
CA ARG A 149 10.73 -7.20 19.36
C ARG A 149 10.81 -6.99 17.87
N LEU A 150 11.68 -6.08 17.43
CA LEU A 150 12.00 -5.96 16.02
C LEU A 150 12.73 -7.22 15.53
N LYS A 151 12.47 -7.59 14.28
CA LYS A 151 13.03 -8.71 13.54
C LYS A 151 14.55 -8.54 13.47
N GLY A 152 15.24 -9.18 14.42
CA GLY A 152 16.68 -9.42 14.42
C GLY A 152 16.94 -10.86 13.97
N PRO A 153 17.52 -11.73 14.81
CA PRO A 153 17.65 -13.16 14.48
C PRO A 153 16.29 -13.89 14.40
N TYR A 154 15.21 -13.28 14.92
CA TYR A 154 13.88 -13.88 15.02
C TYR A 154 13.05 -13.54 13.79
N ARG A 155 12.94 -14.47 12.83
CA ARG A 155 12.26 -14.24 11.55
C ARG A 155 10.71 -14.26 11.61
N GLU A 156 10.15 -14.61 12.76
CA GLU A 156 8.71 -14.89 12.92
C GLU A 156 7.94 -13.83 13.72
N GLU A 157 8.62 -12.77 14.20
CA GLU A 157 8.01 -11.77 15.10
C GLU A 157 6.80 -11.03 14.52
N SER A 158 6.66 -10.94 13.20
CA SER A 158 5.47 -10.34 12.58
C SER A 158 4.27 -11.30 12.49
N ARG A 159 4.39 -12.55 12.94
CA ARG A 159 3.41 -13.63 12.75
C ARG A 159 2.75 -14.08 14.06
N HIS A 160 2.69 -13.19 15.06
CA HIS A 160 1.98 -13.45 16.32
C HIS A 160 0.49 -13.77 16.11
N PRO A 161 -0.12 -14.59 16.98
CA PRO A 161 -1.54 -14.91 16.88
C PRO A 161 -2.44 -13.67 16.85
N MET A 162 -3.53 -13.75 16.09
CA MET A 162 -4.52 -12.68 16.01
C MET A 162 -5.16 -12.41 17.39
N ARG A 163 -5.39 -11.13 17.70
CA ARG A 163 -6.17 -10.71 18.86
C ARG A 163 -7.66 -10.82 18.54
N TRP A 164 -8.43 -11.38 19.46
CA TRP A 164 -9.88 -11.57 19.32
C TRP A 164 -10.64 -10.96 20.50
N GLY A 165 -11.91 -10.63 20.27
CA GLY A 165 -12.80 -10.12 21.32
C GLY A 165 -12.35 -8.77 21.86
N ASP A 166 -12.26 -8.66 23.20
CA ASP A 166 -11.92 -7.42 23.89
C ASP A 166 -10.42 -7.06 23.78
N ALA A 167 -9.58 -7.95 23.27
CA ALA A 167 -8.16 -7.67 23.02
C ALA A 167 -7.91 -6.82 21.76
N GLN A 168 -8.94 -6.58 20.94
CA GLN A 168 -8.86 -5.76 19.74
C GLN A 168 -9.04 -4.28 20.07
N ASP A 169 -8.23 -3.42 19.44
CA ASP A 169 -8.52 -1.99 19.40
C ASP A 169 -9.75 -1.73 18.51
N ARG A 170 -10.91 -1.52 19.15
CA ARG A 170 -12.19 -1.34 18.47
C ARG A 170 -12.32 0.03 17.79
N GLU A 171 -11.66 1.05 18.33
CA GLU A 171 -11.68 2.39 17.75
C GLU A 171 -10.83 2.43 16.47
N LEU A 172 -9.66 1.78 16.49
CA LEU A 172 -8.84 1.62 15.30
C LEU A 172 -9.57 0.79 14.23
N LEU A 173 -10.23 -0.31 14.63
CA LEU A 173 -11.01 -1.12 13.70
C LEU A 173 -12.16 -0.32 13.05
N ALA A 174 -12.88 0.48 13.83
CA ALA A 174 -13.93 1.36 13.31
C ALA A 174 -13.36 2.37 12.31
N TRP A 175 -12.23 2.99 12.64
CA TRP A 175 -11.53 3.92 11.76
C TRP A 175 -11.10 3.26 10.43
N PHE A 176 -10.54 2.05 10.46
CA PHE A 176 -10.19 1.31 9.23
C PHE A 176 -11.43 1.03 8.37
N LYS A 177 -12.57 0.67 8.99
CA LYS A 177 -13.83 0.45 8.27
C LYS A 177 -14.34 1.72 7.60
N GLU A 178 -14.20 2.88 8.24
CA GLU A 178 -14.56 4.18 7.64
C GLU A 178 -13.73 4.47 6.39
N TRP A 179 -12.41 4.26 6.45
CA TRP A 179 -11.54 4.49 5.29
C TRP A 179 -11.74 3.49 4.16
N ILE A 180 -12.06 2.23 4.48
CA ILE A 180 -12.49 1.23 3.49
C ILE A 180 -13.81 1.66 2.85
N ALA A 181 -14.78 2.15 3.64
CA ALA A 181 -16.05 2.63 3.13
C ALA A 181 -15.87 3.86 2.21
N LEU A 182 -15.03 4.82 2.60
CA LEU A 182 -14.64 5.97 1.78
C LEU A 182 -14.08 5.51 0.42
N ARG A 183 -13.08 4.61 0.43
CA ARG A 183 -12.48 4.08 -0.81
C ARG A 183 -13.51 3.39 -1.71
N ARG A 184 -14.46 2.66 -1.13
CA ARG A 184 -15.52 1.97 -1.88
C ARG A 184 -16.55 2.93 -2.47
N ALA A 185 -16.82 4.05 -1.80
CA ALA A 185 -17.78 5.05 -2.24
C ALA A 185 -17.24 5.94 -3.38
N HIS A 186 -15.92 6.03 -3.53
CA HIS A 186 -15.26 6.94 -4.46
C HIS A 186 -14.34 6.22 -5.46
N PRO A 187 -14.83 5.91 -6.67
CA PRO A 187 -14.02 5.28 -7.73
C PRO A 187 -12.70 5.99 -8.00
N ALA A 188 -12.65 7.33 -7.90
CA ALA A 188 -11.41 8.11 -8.01
C ALA A 188 -10.28 7.63 -7.09
N LEU A 189 -10.59 6.99 -5.95
CA LEU A 189 -9.60 6.44 -5.04
C LEU A 189 -8.96 5.15 -5.56
N SER A 190 -9.63 4.44 -6.47
CA SER A 190 -9.08 3.26 -7.14
C SER A 190 -8.23 3.66 -8.35
N ASP A 191 -8.84 4.15 -9.42
CA ASP A 191 -8.22 4.39 -10.72
C ASP A 191 -7.84 5.86 -10.99
N GLY A 192 -8.38 6.79 -10.20
CA GLY A 192 -8.20 8.22 -10.43
C GLY A 192 -6.74 8.71 -10.30
N GLU A 193 -6.43 9.77 -11.03
CA GLU A 193 -5.12 10.41 -11.02
C GLU A 193 -4.84 11.12 -9.69
N VAL A 194 -3.56 11.23 -9.32
CA VAL A 194 -3.13 12.03 -8.17
C VAL A 194 -2.68 13.40 -8.67
N ARG A 195 -3.39 14.46 -8.28
CA ARG A 195 -3.06 15.85 -8.60
C ARG A 195 -2.65 16.61 -7.35
N THR A 196 -1.40 17.05 -7.26
CA THR A 196 -0.97 17.98 -6.20
C THR A 196 -1.70 19.31 -6.39
N LEU A 197 -2.35 19.78 -5.33
CA LEU A 197 -2.97 21.10 -5.24
C LEU A 197 -2.03 22.10 -4.58
N HIS A 198 -1.37 21.67 -3.49
CA HIS A 198 -0.40 22.46 -2.75
C HIS A 198 0.59 21.54 -2.04
N LEU A 199 1.86 21.91 -1.99
CA LEU A 199 2.89 21.20 -1.21
C LEU A 199 3.79 22.22 -0.55
N ASP A 200 3.80 22.20 0.78
CA ASP A 200 4.66 23.02 1.63
C ASP A 200 5.54 22.08 2.46
N GLU A 201 6.81 21.97 2.06
CA GLU A 201 7.80 21.11 2.72
C GLU A 201 8.13 21.64 4.13
N GLU A 202 8.21 22.96 4.30
CA GLU A 202 8.54 23.55 5.60
C GLU A 202 7.41 23.31 6.60
N ALA A 203 6.16 23.56 6.20
CA ALA A 203 4.99 23.26 7.03
C ALA A 203 4.73 21.75 7.20
N GLY A 204 5.26 20.91 6.30
CA GLY A 204 4.98 19.48 6.27
C GLY A 204 3.56 19.17 5.80
N VAL A 205 3.03 19.98 4.89
CA VAL A 205 1.65 19.90 4.40
C VAL A 205 1.64 19.53 2.92
N TRP A 206 0.84 18.53 2.56
CA TRP A 206 0.57 18.18 1.17
C TRP A 206 -0.93 18.05 0.94
N GLU A 207 -1.45 18.91 0.08
CA GLU A 207 -2.82 18.86 -0.39
C GLU A 207 -2.83 18.28 -1.81
N PHE A 208 -3.63 17.22 -1.99
CA PHE A 208 -3.76 16.55 -3.28
C PHE A 208 -5.20 16.12 -3.52
N ALA A 209 -5.56 16.00 -4.79
CA ALA A 209 -6.82 15.41 -5.21
C ALA A 209 -6.58 14.04 -5.84
N ARG A 210 -7.51 13.11 -5.57
CA ARG A 210 -7.74 11.94 -6.41
C ARG A 210 -8.86 12.27 -7.37
N VAL A 211 -8.55 12.27 -8.66
CA VAL A 211 -9.46 12.75 -9.72
C VAL A 211 -9.82 11.56 -10.62
N GLY A 212 -11.06 11.09 -10.51
CA GLY A 212 -11.66 10.08 -11.37
C GLY A 212 -12.46 10.71 -12.50
N VAL A 213 -13.10 9.87 -13.31
CA VAL A 213 -13.98 10.33 -14.41
C VAL A 213 -15.27 10.96 -13.87
N HIS A 214 -15.78 10.47 -12.73
CA HIS A 214 -17.09 10.82 -12.20
C HIS A 214 -17.07 11.50 -10.83
N ASP A 215 -15.93 11.45 -10.14
CA ASP A 215 -15.77 11.97 -8.79
C ASP A 215 -14.36 12.51 -8.54
N GLU A 216 -14.24 13.37 -7.52
CA GLU A 216 -12.98 13.89 -7.03
C GLU A 216 -13.00 13.81 -5.50
N VAL A 217 -11.90 13.38 -4.88
CA VAL A 217 -11.73 13.43 -3.43
C VAL A 217 -10.45 14.19 -3.13
N ARG A 218 -10.54 15.24 -2.31
CA ARG A 218 -9.41 16.06 -1.90
C ARG A 218 -8.91 15.59 -0.55
N PHE A 219 -7.60 15.57 -0.39
CA PHE A 219 -6.91 15.20 0.83
C PHE A 219 -5.97 16.31 1.26
N ARG A 220 -5.82 16.46 2.57
CA ARG A 220 -4.77 17.24 3.21
C ARG A 220 -4.01 16.34 4.17
N LEU A 221 -2.75 16.08 3.85
CA LEU A 221 -1.78 15.44 4.72
C LEU A 221 -1.07 16.54 5.53
N ASP A 222 -1.03 16.39 6.85
CA ASP A 222 -0.23 17.22 7.75
C ASP A 222 0.67 16.32 8.60
N LEU A 223 1.98 16.36 8.34
CA LEU A 223 2.96 15.52 9.02
C LEU A 223 3.20 15.93 10.47
N ARG A 224 3.00 17.21 10.81
CA ARG A 224 3.20 17.72 12.17
C ARG A 224 2.03 17.34 13.06
N ALA A 225 0.81 17.52 12.56
CA ALA A 225 -0.41 17.07 13.22
C ALA A 225 -0.63 15.56 13.15
N ARG A 226 0.08 14.86 12.25
CA ARG A 226 -0.04 13.41 11.97
C ARG A 226 -1.44 13.01 11.53
N THR A 227 -2.03 13.83 10.68
CA THR A 227 -3.39 13.64 10.20
C THR A 227 -3.45 13.61 8.69
N VAL A 228 -4.43 12.87 8.18
CA VAL A 228 -4.92 13.01 6.82
C VAL A 228 -6.41 13.32 6.93
N THR A 229 -6.82 14.49 6.46
CA THR A 229 -8.23 14.84 6.32
C THR A 229 -8.61 14.75 4.85
N TYR A 230 -9.91 14.57 4.59
CA TYR A 230 -10.45 14.52 3.25
C TYR A 230 -11.72 15.34 3.11
N LEU A 231 -11.99 15.77 1.89
CA LEU A 231 -13.20 16.46 1.48
C LEU A 231 -13.68 15.82 0.17
N VAL A 232 -14.95 15.46 0.15
CA VAL A 232 -15.66 14.85 -0.98
C VAL A 232 -16.48 15.91 -1.69
#